data_AF-A0A523S4A6-F1
#
_entry.id   AF-A0A523S4A6-F1
#
_cell.length_a   1.000
_cell.length_b   1.000
_cell.length_c   1.000
_cell.angle_alpha   90.00
_cell.angle_beta   90.00
_cell.angle_gamma   90.00
#
_symmetry.space_group_name_H-M   'P 1'
#
loop_
_entity.id
_entity.type
_entity.pdbx_description
1 polymer ?
#
loop_
_entity_poly.entity_id
_entity_poly.type
_entity_poly.pdbx_seq_one_letter_code
_entity_poly.pdbx_strand_id
1 'polypeptide(L)'
;MNSPDIWFTLYALAKRGAIHRGINLTTRELGETLNVSQQTASRRILFCFEQGLVSRLHTASGMVIHLTEKGRKELVRVSQGLEVAFAPPEDKIIIEGQVVEGLGEGAYYVDMYASRIQEALGFVPYSGTLNVRVTDEESNKAISRMKQTTPLIVKGFSHESRTFG
;
A
#
# COMPACT_ATOMS: atom_id res chain seq x y z
N MET A 1 -11.27 3.89 7.35
CA MET A 1 -11.00 3.76 5.90
C MET A 1 -11.48 5.01 5.20
N ASN A 2 -10.68 5.61 4.31
CA ASN A 2 -11.13 6.77 3.53
C ASN A 2 -12.22 6.31 2.54
N SER A 3 -13.32 7.07 2.41
CA SER A 3 -14.39 6.80 1.44
C SER A 3 -13.81 6.73 0.00
N PRO A 4 -14.32 5.87 -0.91
CA PRO A 4 -13.91 5.81 -2.32
C PRO A 4 -13.87 7.20 -3.00
N ASP A 5 -14.77 8.09 -2.60
CA ASP A 5 -14.84 9.48 -3.06
C ASP A 5 -13.56 10.30 -2.84
N ILE A 6 -12.84 10.00 -1.75
CA ILE A 6 -11.61 10.70 -1.37
C ILE A 6 -10.46 10.30 -2.28
N TRP A 7 -10.40 9.03 -2.68
CA TRP A 7 -9.43 8.59 -3.69
C TRP A 7 -9.65 9.33 -5.00
N PHE A 8 -10.87 9.38 -5.53
CA PHE A 8 -11.16 10.13 -6.77
C PHE A 8 -10.77 11.60 -6.66
N THR A 9 -10.96 12.21 -5.48
CA THR A 9 -10.53 13.59 -5.22
C THR A 9 -9.01 13.73 -5.29
N LEU A 10 -8.25 12.88 -4.60
CA LEU A 10 -6.78 12.89 -4.65
C LEU A 10 -6.25 12.61 -6.06
N TYR A 11 -6.86 11.67 -6.77
CA TYR A 11 -6.51 11.33 -8.14
C TYR A 11 -6.74 12.50 -9.10
N ALA A 12 -7.89 13.18 -9.01
CA ALA A 12 -8.18 14.35 -9.82
C ALA A 12 -7.18 15.49 -9.58
N LEU A 13 -6.82 15.74 -8.32
CA LEU A 13 -5.80 16.72 -7.96
C LEU A 13 -4.40 16.32 -8.49
N ALA A 14 -4.01 15.05 -8.32
CA ALA A 14 -2.75 14.52 -8.81
C ALA A 14 -2.63 14.67 -10.34
N LYS A 15 -3.69 14.33 -11.08
CA LYS A 15 -3.78 14.54 -12.54
C LYS A 15 -3.60 15.99 -12.97
N ARG A 16 -4.04 16.95 -12.13
CA ARG A 16 -3.82 18.39 -12.36
C ARG A 16 -2.41 18.87 -11.98
N GLY A 17 -1.55 18.00 -11.46
CA GLY A 17 -0.17 18.30 -11.09
C GLY A 17 0.06 18.60 -9.60
N ALA A 18 -0.96 18.45 -8.74
CA ALA A 18 -0.85 18.68 -7.30
C ALA A 18 0.14 17.72 -6.61
N ILE A 19 0.50 16.61 -7.28
CA ILE A 19 1.53 15.65 -6.86
C ILE A 19 2.95 16.11 -7.20
N HIS A 20 3.17 17.25 -7.84
CA HIS A 20 4.52 17.74 -8.12
C HIS A 20 4.74 19.12 -7.53
N ARG A 21 3.70 19.97 -7.53
CA ARG A 21 3.73 21.34 -7.03
C ARG A 21 2.38 21.77 -6.49
N GLY A 22 2.31 22.94 -5.88
CA GLY A 22 1.04 23.58 -5.56
C GLY A 22 0.30 23.96 -6.84
N ILE A 23 -0.98 23.61 -6.95
CA ILE A 23 -1.87 24.01 -8.06
C ILE A 23 -2.92 24.97 -7.54
N ASN A 24 -3.23 26.01 -8.30
CA ASN A 24 -4.36 26.88 -7.99
C ASN A 24 -5.64 26.29 -8.61
N LEU A 25 -6.69 26.18 -7.82
CA LEU A 25 -8.03 25.82 -8.27
C LEU A 25 -9.10 26.36 -7.32
N THR A 26 -10.32 26.45 -7.83
CA THR A 26 -11.53 26.71 -7.06
C THR A 26 -12.27 25.41 -6.75
N THR A 27 -13.15 25.43 -5.75
CA THR A 27 -14.04 24.29 -5.46
C THR A 27 -15.06 24.05 -6.57
N ARG A 28 -15.37 25.07 -7.38
CA ARG A 28 -16.21 24.94 -8.57
C ARG A 28 -15.54 24.11 -9.66
N GLU A 29 -14.31 24.48 -10.04
CA GLU A 29 -13.54 23.72 -11.05
C GLU A 29 -13.26 22.29 -10.60
N LEU A 30 -13.05 22.08 -9.30
CA LEU A 30 -12.92 20.73 -8.75
C LEU A 30 -14.24 19.95 -8.85
N GLY A 31 -15.37 20.58 -8.54
CA GLY A 31 -16.70 19.99 -8.70
C GLY A 31 -16.97 19.56 -10.14
N GLU A 32 -16.66 20.44 -11.10
CA GLU A 32 -16.75 20.14 -12.54
C GLU A 32 -15.86 18.94 -12.92
N THR A 33 -14.63 18.89 -12.41
CA THR A 33 -13.68 17.77 -12.67
C THR A 33 -14.18 16.44 -12.13
N LEU A 34 -14.80 16.47 -10.95
CA LEU A 34 -15.30 15.28 -10.25
C LEU A 34 -16.76 14.93 -10.63
N ASN A 35 -17.40 15.74 -11.48
CA ASN A 35 -18.82 15.66 -11.79
C ASN A 35 -19.71 15.64 -10.53
N VAL A 36 -19.44 16.54 -9.60
CA VAL A 36 -20.21 16.72 -8.35
C VAL A 36 -20.52 18.20 -8.11
N SER A 37 -21.46 18.49 -7.21
CA SER A 37 -21.73 19.87 -6.82
C SER A 37 -20.50 20.53 -6.17
N GLN A 38 -20.38 21.84 -6.36
CA GLN A 38 -19.32 22.65 -5.76
C GLN A 38 -19.27 22.51 -4.22
N GLN A 39 -20.43 22.35 -3.56
CA GLN A 39 -20.52 22.10 -2.12
C GLN A 39 -19.95 20.73 -1.74
N THR A 40 -20.16 19.71 -2.56
CA THR A 40 -19.60 18.37 -2.34
C THR A 40 -18.08 18.38 -2.55
N ALA A 41 -17.59 19.04 -3.59
CA ALA A 41 -16.15 19.22 -3.81
C ALA A 41 -15.49 19.98 -2.66
N SER A 42 -16.13 21.03 -2.14
CA SER A 42 -15.66 21.79 -0.97
C SER A 42 -15.52 20.89 0.27
N ARG A 43 -16.55 20.08 0.58
CA ARG A 43 -16.51 19.13 1.69
C ARG A 43 -15.41 18.09 1.54
N ARG A 44 -15.21 17.54 0.33
CA ARG A 44 -14.15 16.55 0.06
C ARG A 44 -12.76 17.14 0.25
N ILE A 45 -12.51 18.36 -0.21
CA ILE A 45 -11.23 19.03 0.00
C ILE A 45 -10.97 19.34 1.46
N LEU A 46 -12.00 19.82 2.18
CA LEU A 46 -11.88 20.06 3.62
C LEU A 46 -11.50 18.77 4.34
N PHE A 47 -12.18 17.67 4.05
CA PHE A 47 -11.84 16.36 4.60
C PHE A 47 -10.41 15.94 4.26
N CYS A 48 -9.98 16.05 2.98
CA CYS A 48 -8.61 15.71 2.58
C CYS A 48 -7.57 16.53 3.37
N PHE A 49 -7.85 17.82 3.61
CA PHE A 49 -6.97 18.69 4.38
C PHE A 49 -6.94 18.29 5.87
N GLU A 50 -8.10 18.06 6.49
CA GLU A 50 -8.21 17.65 7.89
C GLU A 50 -7.55 16.28 8.14
N GLN A 51 -7.61 15.37 7.17
CA GLN A 51 -6.91 14.09 7.23
C GLN A 51 -5.41 14.19 6.89
N GLY A 52 -4.89 15.38 6.59
CA GLY A 52 -3.49 15.62 6.25
C GLY A 52 -3.06 15.00 4.92
N LEU A 53 -4.01 14.72 4.01
CA LEU A 53 -3.76 14.16 2.67
C LEU A 53 -3.33 15.24 1.69
N VAL A 54 -3.75 16.48 1.92
CA VAL A 54 -3.36 17.65 1.13
C VAL A 54 -3.02 18.83 2.05
N SER A 55 -2.14 19.71 1.60
CA SER A 55 -2.02 21.06 2.15
C SER A 55 -2.86 22.03 1.32
N ARG A 56 -3.45 23.02 1.98
CA ARG A 56 -4.31 24.04 1.36
C ARG A 56 -3.94 25.44 1.83
N LEU A 57 -3.80 26.37 0.89
CA LEU A 57 -3.67 27.81 1.17
C LEU A 57 -4.75 28.56 0.39
N HIS A 58 -5.58 29.35 1.08
CA HIS A 58 -6.58 30.19 0.43
C HIS A 58 -5.93 31.42 -0.22
N THR A 59 -6.47 31.82 -1.37
CA THR A 59 -6.02 32.98 -2.14
C THR A 59 -7.21 33.78 -2.67
N ALA A 60 -6.98 34.98 -3.18
CA ALA A 60 -8.05 35.79 -3.77
C ALA A 60 -8.75 35.12 -4.97
N SER A 61 -8.07 34.20 -5.66
CA SER A 61 -8.59 33.51 -6.86
C SER A 61 -8.97 32.05 -6.64
N GLY A 62 -9.00 31.57 -5.40
CA GLY A 62 -9.30 30.18 -5.08
C GLY A 62 -8.38 29.64 -3.99
N MET A 63 -7.79 28.48 -4.21
CA MET A 63 -6.88 27.85 -3.26
C MET A 63 -5.70 27.17 -3.96
N VAL A 64 -4.53 27.28 -3.35
CA VAL A 64 -3.36 26.48 -3.73
C VAL A 64 -3.43 25.15 -2.98
N ILE A 65 -3.46 24.05 -3.71
CA ILE A 65 -3.51 22.68 -3.19
C ILE A 65 -2.24 21.93 -3.58
N HIS A 66 -1.68 21.17 -2.64
CA HIS A 66 -0.58 20.23 -2.89
C HIS A 66 -0.83 18.91 -2.15
N LEU A 67 -0.50 17.78 -2.76
CA LEU A 67 -0.56 16.48 -2.08
C LEU A 67 0.61 16.36 -1.10
N THR A 68 0.28 16.04 0.15
CA THR A 68 1.30 15.70 1.14
C THR A 68 1.89 14.32 0.84
N GLU A 69 2.97 13.96 1.52
CA GLU A 69 3.52 12.60 1.47
C GLU A 69 2.49 11.54 1.88
N LYS A 70 1.63 11.86 2.85
CA LYS A 70 0.51 10.99 3.24
C LYS A 70 -0.48 10.80 2.09
N GLY A 71 -0.89 11.88 1.41
CA GLY A 71 -1.78 11.80 0.25
C GLY A 71 -1.18 11.01 -0.92
N ARG A 72 0.13 11.14 -1.17
CA ARG A 72 0.86 10.35 -2.17
C ARG A 72 0.83 8.86 -1.86
N LYS A 73 1.15 8.49 -0.61
CA LYS A 73 1.12 7.09 -0.15
C LYS A 73 -0.27 6.47 -0.28
N GLU A 74 -1.33 7.23 -0.03
CA GLU A 74 -2.70 6.76 -0.24
C GLU A 74 -2.97 6.46 -1.73
N LEU A 75 -2.53 7.30 -2.66
CA LEU A 75 -2.66 7.01 -4.09
C LEU A 75 -1.84 5.79 -4.53
N VAL A 76 -0.63 5.63 -4.02
CA VAL A 76 0.20 4.44 -4.28
C VAL A 76 -0.51 3.18 -3.79
N ARG A 77 -1.06 3.21 -2.57
CA ARG A 77 -1.82 2.07 -2.02
C ARG A 77 -2.97 1.69 -2.95
N VAL A 78 -3.75 2.66 -3.44
CA VAL A 78 -4.86 2.37 -4.34
C VAL A 78 -4.36 1.84 -5.70
N SER A 79 -3.31 2.42 -6.26
CA SER A 79 -2.71 1.94 -7.51
C SER A 79 -2.33 0.47 -7.42
N GLN A 80 -1.64 0.07 -6.35
CA GLN A 80 -1.24 -1.32 -6.14
C GLN A 80 -2.46 -2.23 -5.93
N GLY A 81 -3.49 -1.76 -5.20
CA GLY A 81 -4.75 -2.50 -5.04
C GLY A 81 -5.45 -2.76 -6.37
N LEU A 82 -5.40 -1.80 -7.31
CA LEU A 82 -5.90 -1.99 -8.66
C LEU A 82 -5.06 -2.98 -9.46
N GLU A 83 -3.73 -2.92 -9.38
CA GLU A 83 -2.84 -3.89 -10.04
C GLU A 83 -3.18 -5.33 -9.61
N VAL A 84 -3.49 -5.53 -8.33
CA VAL A 84 -3.89 -6.84 -7.80
C VAL A 84 -5.29 -7.22 -8.25
N ALA A 85 -6.25 -6.29 -8.24
CA ALA A 85 -7.61 -6.55 -8.70
C ALA A 85 -7.69 -6.87 -10.20
N PHE A 86 -6.76 -6.36 -11.01
CA PHE A 86 -6.66 -6.67 -12.44
C PHE A 86 -5.86 -7.93 -12.74
N ALA A 87 -5.11 -8.47 -11.77
CA ALA A 87 -4.38 -9.72 -11.97
C ALA A 87 -5.39 -10.89 -12.03
N PRO A 88 -5.37 -11.71 -13.09
CA PRO A 88 -6.17 -12.93 -13.16
C PRO A 88 -5.94 -13.84 -11.94
N PRO A 89 -6.98 -14.54 -11.44
CA PRO A 89 -6.87 -15.44 -10.28
C PRO A 89 -5.85 -16.59 -10.47
N GLU A 90 -5.50 -16.90 -11.71
CA GLU A 90 -4.66 -18.02 -12.11
C GLU A 90 -3.20 -17.63 -12.37
N ASP A 91 -2.86 -16.34 -12.21
CA ASP A 91 -1.48 -15.86 -12.42
C ASP A 91 -0.56 -16.43 -11.33
N LYS A 92 0.27 -17.39 -11.73
CA LYS A 92 1.43 -17.80 -10.95
C LYS A 92 2.29 -16.56 -10.68
N ILE A 93 2.57 -16.29 -9.41
CA ILE A 93 3.53 -15.25 -9.03
C ILE A 93 4.92 -15.82 -9.26
N ILE A 94 5.60 -15.31 -10.28
CA ILE A 94 7.00 -15.66 -10.57
C ILE A 94 7.87 -14.59 -9.93
N ILE A 95 8.82 -15.03 -9.10
CA ILE A 95 9.82 -14.19 -8.44
C ILE A 95 11.18 -14.77 -8.81
N GLU A 96 11.99 -13.99 -9.50
CA GLU A 96 13.37 -14.32 -9.82
C GLU A 96 14.32 -13.57 -8.89
N GLY A 97 15.48 -14.15 -8.63
CA GLY A 97 16.46 -13.54 -7.75
C GLY A 97 17.69 -14.41 -7.55
N GLN A 98 18.66 -13.87 -6.82
CA GLN A 98 19.91 -14.55 -6.51
C GLN A 98 19.85 -15.17 -5.12
N VAL A 99 20.22 -16.43 -5.00
CA VAL A 99 20.42 -17.07 -3.69
C VAL A 99 21.58 -16.39 -2.97
N VAL A 100 21.37 -16.01 -1.72
CA VAL A 100 22.38 -15.34 -0.89
C VAL A 100 22.50 -16.00 0.47
N GLU A 101 23.70 -15.95 1.05
CA GLU A 101 23.92 -16.37 2.43
C GLU A 101 23.36 -15.33 3.41
N GLY A 102 22.98 -15.79 4.60
CA GLY A 102 22.54 -14.93 5.71
C GLY A 102 23.27 -15.28 7.00
N LEU A 103 22.87 -14.66 8.11
CA LEU A 103 23.51 -14.84 9.42
C LEU A 103 23.18 -16.19 10.11
N GLY A 104 22.35 -17.03 9.50
CA GLY A 104 21.93 -18.33 10.04
C GLY A 104 20.80 -18.26 11.09
N GLU A 105 20.33 -17.07 11.46
CA GLU A 105 19.29 -16.89 12.48
C GLU A 105 17.93 -17.50 12.11
N GLY A 106 17.65 -17.66 10.80
CA GLY A 106 16.38 -18.21 10.31
C GLY A 106 16.09 -19.62 10.81
N ALA A 107 17.13 -20.45 11.01
CA ALA A 107 16.99 -21.81 11.53
C ALA A 107 16.30 -21.84 12.90
N TYR A 108 16.75 -20.97 13.82
CA TYR A 108 16.17 -20.83 15.14
C TYR A 108 14.68 -20.49 15.08
N TYR A 109 14.28 -19.51 14.26
CA TYR A 109 12.87 -19.13 14.14
C TYR A 109 12.02 -20.23 13.51
N VAL A 110 12.52 -20.91 12.48
CA VAL A 110 11.80 -22.00 11.84
C VAL A 110 11.55 -23.14 12.81
N ASP A 111 12.54 -23.50 13.63
CA ASP A 111 12.40 -24.53 14.66
C ASP A 111 11.35 -24.15 15.72
N MET A 112 11.36 -22.90 16.18
CA MET A 112 10.36 -22.39 17.13
C MET A 112 8.93 -22.48 16.56
N TYR A 113 8.76 -22.26 15.26
CA TYR A 113 7.47 -22.32 14.58
C TYR A 113 7.14 -23.69 13.98
N ALA A 114 8.01 -24.70 14.07
CA ALA A 114 7.91 -25.93 13.29
C ALA A 114 6.56 -26.65 13.43
N SER A 115 6.04 -26.79 14.65
CA SER A 115 4.73 -27.43 14.89
C SER A 115 3.56 -26.66 14.26
N ARG A 116 3.62 -25.33 14.27
CA ARG A 116 2.58 -24.46 13.69
C ARG A 116 2.66 -24.43 12.17
N ILE A 117 3.88 -24.47 11.62
CA ILE A 117 4.11 -24.61 10.18
C ILE A 117 3.55 -25.96 9.71
N GLN A 118 3.80 -27.04 10.46
CA GLN A 118 3.25 -28.36 10.15
C GLN A 118 1.71 -28.39 10.22
N GLU A 119 1.12 -27.78 11.25
CA GLU A 119 -0.34 -27.68 11.36
C GLU A 119 -0.94 -26.88 10.20
N ALA A 120 -0.30 -25.80 9.78
CA ALA A 120 -0.83 -24.89 8.76
C ALA A 120 -0.57 -25.35 7.32
N LEU A 121 0.58 -25.96 7.04
CA LEU A 121 1.05 -26.28 5.69
C LEU A 121 1.22 -27.79 5.43
N GLY A 122 1.06 -28.63 6.46
CA GLY A 122 1.09 -30.09 6.32
C GLY A 122 2.49 -30.70 6.15
N PHE A 123 3.57 -29.95 6.40
CA PHE A 123 4.94 -30.46 6.33
C PHE A 123 5.81 -30.00 7.50
N VAL A 124 6.82 -30.80 7.85
CA VAL A 124 7.85 -30.41 8.83
C VAL A 124 8.90 -29.57 8.10
N PRO A 125 9.12 -28.31 8.49
CA PRO A 125 10.10 -27.47 7.80
C PRO A 125 11.53 -27.92 8.09
N TYR A 126 12.43 -27.70 7.13
CA TYR A 126 13.87 -27.78 7.37
C TYR A 126 14.31 -26.64 8.30
N SER A 127 15.24 -26.90 9.22
CA SER A 127 15.80 -25.90 10.14
C SER A 127 16.69 -24.89 9.38
N GLY A 128 16.05 -23.92 8.74
CA GLY A 128 16.73 -22.88 7.96
C GLY A 128 15.81 -22.14 7.00
N THR A 129 16.34 -21.09 6.37
CA THR A 129 15.63 -20.31 5.36
C THR A 129 16.47 -20.18 4.10
N LEU A 130 15.83 -20.23 2.93
CA LEU A 130 16.45 -19.86 1.66
C LEU A 130 16.28 -18.36 1.45
N ASN A 131 17.38 -17.61 1.50
CA ASN A 131 17.34 -16.17 1.25
C ASN A 131 17.52 -15.92 -0.25
N VAL A 132 16.56 -15.22 -0.85
CA VAL A 132 16.59 -14.83 -2.27
C VAL A 132 16.61 -13.31 -2.34
N ARG A 133 17.67 -12.75 -2.93
CA ARG A 133 17.79 -11.32 -3.21
C ARG A 133 17.16 -11.01 -4.56
N VAL A 134 16.13 -10.16 -4.55
CA VAL A 134 15.41 -9.74 -5.75
C VAL A 134 15.86 -8.34 -6.16
N THR A 135 16.30 -8.20 -7.41
CA THR A 135 16.85 -6.92 -7.92
C THR A 135 16.08 -6.37 -9.10
N ASP A 136 15.34 -7.21 -9.83
CA ASP A 136 14.56 -6.77 -10.99
C ASP A 136 13.20 -6.18 -10.57
N GLU A 137 12.70 -5.26 -11.38
CA GLU A 137 11.48 -4.52 -11.08
C GLU A 137 10.23 -5.41 -11.15
N GLU A 138 10.21 -6.38 -12.06
CA GLU A 138 9.05 -7.25 -12.29
C GLU A 138 8.81 -8.19 -11.11
N SER A 139 9.86 -8.81 -10.57
CA SER A 139 9.79 -9.64 -9.36
C SER A 139 9.46 -8.80 -8.13
N ASN A 140 9.95 -7.55 -8.04
CA ASN A 140 9.55 -6.63 -6.96
C ASN A 140 8.05 -6.25 -7.04
N LYS A 141 7.51 -6.05 -8.24
CA LYS A 141 6.07 -5.88 -8.46
C LYS A 141 5.31 -7.16 -8.12
N ALA A 142 5.83 -8.33 -8.48
CA ALA A 142 5.25 -9.63 -8.16
C ALA A 142 5.16 -9.85 -6.63
N ILE A 143 6.22 -9.53 -5.88
CA ILE A 143 6.22 -9.55 -4.41
C ILE A 143 5.18 -8.55 -3.85
N SER A 144 5.11 -7.35 -4.42
CA SER A 144 4.13 -6.34 -4.01
C SER A 144 2.70 -6.84 -4.20
N ARG A 145 2.40 -7.49 -5.32
CA ARG A 145 1.11 -8.13 -5.60
C ARG A 145 0.83 -9.27 -4.62
N MET A 146 1.80 -10.15 -4.40
CA MET A 146 1.70 -11.27 -3.44
C MET A 146 1.32 -10.79 -2.04
N LYS A 147 1.91 -9.69 -1.56
CA LYS A 147 1.64 -9.14 -0.21
C LYS A 147 0.21 -8.64 -0.01
N GLN A 148 -0.57 -8.48 -1.08
CA GLN A 148 -1.95 -8.03 -1.01
C GLN A 148 -2.97 -9.16 -1.15
N THR A 149 -2.53 -10.37 -1.50
CA THR A 149 -3.41 -11.53 -1.48
C THR A 149 -3.72 -11.92 -0.03
N THR A 150 -4.80 -12.69 0.18
CA THR A 150 -5.14 -13.18 1.52
C THR A 150 -4.05 -14.13 2.00
N PRO A 151 -3.29 -13.78 3.06
CA PRO A 151 -2.22 -14.65 3.53
C PRO A 151 -2.79 -15.82 4.34
N LEU A 152 -2.07 -16.94 4.34
CA LEU A 152 -2.20 -17.92 5.40
C LEU A 152 -1.48 -17.39 6.64
N ILE A 153 -2.22 -17.24 7.75
CA ILE A 153 -1.68 -16.69 8.99
C ILE A 153 -1.20 -17.81 9.91
N VAL A 154 0.12 -17.89 10.11
CA VAL A 154 0.71 -18.66 11.21
C VAL A 154 0.75 -17.77 12.45
N LYS A 155 -0.11 -18.06 13.43
CA LYS A 155 -0.29 -17.20 14.61
C LYS A 155 0.98 -17.16 15.47
N GLY A 156 1.29 -15.96 15.96
CA GLY A 156 2.30 -15.75 17.00
C GLY A 156 1.96 -16.45 18.32
N PHE A 157 2.96 -16.64 19.16
CA PHE A 157 2.86 -17.32 20.45
C PHE A 157 3.93 -16.85 21.42
N SER A 158 3.74 -17.15 22.70
CA SER A 158 4.78 -16.97 23.72
C SER A 158 5.40 -18.31 24.08
N HIS A 159 6.73 -18.32 24.23
CA HIS A 159 7.47 -19.47 24.72
C HIS A 159 8.51 -18.99 25.73
N GLU A 160 8.47 -19.59 26.92
CA GLU A 160 9.22 -19.14 28.09
C GLU A 160 9.01 -17.64 28.37
N SER A 161 10.07 -16.83 28.21
CA SER A 161 10.11 -15.39 28.43
C SER A 161 10.05 -14.56 27.15
N ARG A 162 9.88 -15.21 25.99
CA ARG A 162 9.89 -14.56 24.67
C ARG A 162 8.54 -14.67 23.97
N THR A 163 8.14 -13.60 23.32
CA THR A 163 6.97 -13.56 22.44
C THR A 163 7.43 -13.54 21.00
N PHE A 164 6.83 -14.39 20.18
CA PHE A 164 7.07 -14.54 18.76
C PHE A 164 5.80 -14.07 18.05
N GLY A 165 5.87 -12.98 17.28
CA GLY A 165 4.69 -12.34 16.69
C GLY A 165 5.07 -11.34 15.60
#